data_AF-A0A947YS42-F1
#
_entry.id   AF-A0A947YS42-F1
#
_cell.length_a   1.000
_cell.length_b   1.000
_cell.length_c   1.000
_cell.angle_alpha   90.00
_cell.angle_beta   90.00
_cell.angle_gamma   90.00
#
_symmetry.space_group_name_H-M   'P 1'
#
loop_
_entity.id
_entity.type
_entity.pdbx_description
1 polymer ?
#
loop_
_entity_poly.entity_id
_entity_poly.type
_entity_poly.pdbx_seq_one_letter_code
_entity_poly.pdbx_strand_id
1 'polypeptide(L)'
;MAGRLSIDFGTSNTVVALWDAEKEEGRTTALAGFSMPDEYDGRQFHVIPSLIHYDGNRVNVGRQVIDRDLCAAPATFNLMKHFIGSRMK
;
A
#
# COMPACT_ATOMS: atom_id res chain seq x y z
N MET A 1 -14.34 13.80 15.13
CA MET A 1 -13.67 14.48 13.99
C MET A 1 -13.54 13.48 12.85
N ALA A 2 -14.30 13.65 11.78
CA ALA A 2 -14.08 12.88 10.55
C ALA A 2 -12.75 13.29 9.89
N GLY A 3 -12.05 12.35 9.26
CA GLY A 3 -10.87 12.65 8.42
C GLY A 3 -9.49 12.40 9.04
N ARG A 4 -9.35 11.65 10.13
CA ARG A 4 -8.03 11.19 10.59
C ARG A 4 -7.64 9.93 9.82
N LEU A 5 -6.58 10.07 9.01
CA LEU A 5 -5.97 9.03 8.20
C LEU A 5 -4.58 8.73 8.78
N SER A 6 -4.26 7.46 8.96
CA SER A 6 -2.88 7.02 9.19
C SER A 6 -2.40 6.16 8.03
N ILE A 7 -1.09 6.25 7.76
CA ILE A 7 -0.42 5.48 6.72
C ILE A 7 0.81 4.85 7.37
N ASP A 8 0.84 3.52 7.44
CA ASP A 8 2.09 2.78 7.65
C ASP A 8 2.70 2.49 6.29
N PHE A 9 3.71 3.27 5.92
CA PHE A 9 4.43 3.08 4.66
C PHE A 9 5.56 2.08 4.86
N GLY A 10 5.27 0.79 4.65
CA GLY A 10 6.23 -0.30 4.80
C GLY A 10 7.02 -0.62 3.53
N THR A 11 8.11 -1.38 3.70
CA THR A 11 8.98 -1.81 2.59
C THR A 11 8.24 -2.67 1.58
N SER A 12 7.48 -3.66 2.06
CA SER A 12 6.76 -4.62 1.21
C SER A 12 5.29 -4.27 1.04
N ASN A 13 4.65 -3.79 2.11
CA ASN A 13 3.24 -3.44 2.15
C ASN A 13 3.04 -2.09 2.84
N THR A 14 2.05 -1.34 2.36
CA THR A 14 1.54 -0.12 2.97
C THR A 14 0.15 -0.40 3.55
N VAL A 15 -0.12 0.09 4.75
CA VAL A 15 -1.44 -0.03 5.40
C VAL A 15 -2.03 1.36 5.58
N VAL A 16 -3.32 1.49 5.27
CA VAL A 16 -4.07 2.72 5.46
C VAL A 16 -5.18 2.45 6.47
N ALA A 17 -5.26 3.27 7.51
CA ALA A 17 -6.33 3.19 8.50
C ALA A 17 -7.06 4.53 8.63
N LEU A 18 -8.38 4.44 8.81
CA LEU A 18 -9.25 5.56 9.14
C LEU A 18 -9.66 5.45 10.60
N TRP A 19 -9.77 6.58 11.29
CA TRP A 19 -10.29 6.62 12.65
C TRP A 19 -11.81 6.36 12.66
N ASP A 20 -12.23 5.30 13.35
CA ASP A 20 -13.62 5.03 13.71
C ASP A 20 -13.90 5.71 15.06
N ALA A 21 -14.69 6.79 15.03
CA ALA A 21 -14.97 7.57 16.22
C ALA A 21 -16.00 6.90 17.15
N GLU A 22 -16.84 6.00 16.64
CA GLU A 22 -17.83 5.30 17.46
C GLU A 22 -17.18 4.21 18.30
N LYS A 23 -16.16 3.56 17.74
CA LYS A 23 -15.42 2.48 18.39
C LYS A 23 -14.10 2.91 19.04
N GLU A 24 -13.73 4.17 18.85
CA GLU A 24 -12.45 4.72 19.30
C GLU A 24 -11.23 3.91 18.85
N GLU A 25 -11.24 3.43 17.61
CA GLU A 25 -10.18 2.58 17.05
C GLU A 25 -9.79 2.97 15.62
N GLY A 26 -8.59 2.56 15.20
CA GLY A 26 -8.17 2.66 13.80
C GLY A 26 -8.63 1.44 13.01
N ARG A 27 -9.33 1.67 11.89
CA ARG A 27 -9.83 0.60 11.03
C ARG A 27 -9.20 0.65 9.64
N THR A 28 -8.63 -0.47 9.21
CA THR A 28 -8.16 -0.62 7.83
C THR A 28 -9.35 -0.72 6.88
N THR A 29 -9.28 -0.05 5.74
CA THR A 29 -10.38 0.03 4.77
C THR A 29 -9.92 -0.48 3.42
N ALA A 30 -10.78 -1.26 2.76
CA ALA A 30 -10.55 -1.68 1.38
C ALA A 30 -10.51 -0.45 0.46
N LEU A 31 -9.41 -0.28 -0.26
CA LEU A 31 -9.29 0.71 -1.32
C LEU A 31 -9.44 0.01 -2.67
N ALA A 32 -10.57 0.26 -3.33
CA ALA A 32 -10.94 -0.41 -4.56
C ALA A 32 -9.82 -0.33 -5.61
N GLY A 33 -9.37 -1.50 -6.06
CA GLY A 33 -8.31 -1.64 -7.06
C GLY A 33 -6.88 -1.44 -6.55
N PHE A 34 -6.66 -0.98 -5.32
CA PHE A 34 -5.31 -0.75 -4.78
C PHE A 34 -4.91 -1.76 -3.70
N SER A 35 -5.86 -2.15 -2.85
CA SER A 35 -5.61 -3.02 -1.71
C SER A 35 -5.97 -4.48 -1.96
N MET A 36 -5.37 -5.37 -1.17
CA MET A 36 -5.70 -6.77 -1.02
C MET A 36 -6.09 -7.06 0.44
N PRO A 37 -6.99 -8.03 0.70
CA PRO A 37 -7.20 -8.54 2.05
C PRO A 37 -5.95 -9.33 2.51
N ASP A 38 -5.69 -9.28 3.81
CA ASP A 38 -4.65 -10.05 4.49
C ASP A 38 -5.13 -10.43 5.89
N GLU A 39 -4.51 -11.43 6.50
CA GLU A 39 -4.89 -11.94 7.81
C GLU A 39 -3.66 -12.19 8.68
N TYR A 40 -3.73 -11.75 9.93
CA TYR A 40 -2.72 -12.07 10.94
C TYR A 40 -3.37 -12.24 12.30
N ASP A 41 -3.06 -13.35 12.99
CA ASP A 41 -3.60 -13.67 14.31
C ASP A 41 -5.15 -13.61 14.37
N GLY A 42 -5.81 -14.15 13.33
CA GLY A 42 -7.27 -14.13 13.20
C GLY A 42 -7.90 -12.77 12.91
N ARG A 43 -7.08 -11.72 12.69
CA ARG A 43 -7.55 -10.37 12.35
C ARG A 43 -7.40 -10.13 10.85
N GLN A 44 -8.52 -9.82 10.20
CA GLN A 44 -8.55 -9.39 8.81
C GLN A 44 -8.17 -7.91 8.69
N PHE A 45 -7.36 -7.57 7.70
CA PHE A 45 -7.01 -6.19 7.36
C PHE A 45 -6.75 -6.03 5.87
N HIS A 46 -6.54 -4.78 5.43
CA HIS A 46 -6.23 -4.47 4.04
C HIS A 46 -4.83 -3.90 3.90
N VAL A 47 -4.07 -4.47 2.97
CA VAL A 47 -2.72 -4.03 2.60
C VAL A 47 -2.71 -3.52 1.16
N ILE A 48 -1.84 -2.56 0.88
CA ILE A 48 -1.49 -2.12 -0.46
C ILE A 48 -0.05 -2.58 -0.68
N PRO A 49 0.24 -3.48 -1.63
CA PRO A 49 1.63 -3.81 -1.96
C PRO A 49 2.43 -2.53 -2.25
N SER A 50 3.62 -2.38 -1.67
CA SER A 50 4.48 -1.21 -1.86
C SER A 50 5.19 -1.28 -3.23
N LEU A 51 4.37 -1.29 -4.28
CA LEU A 51 4.75 -1.43 -5.68
C LEU A 51 4.20 -0.24 -6.48
N ILE A 52 5.05 0.31 -7.34
CA ILE A 52 4.67 1.36 -8.31
C ILE A 52 5.22 0.98 -9.67
N HIS A 53 4.35 0.90 -10.67
CA HIS A 53 4.75 0.70 -12.07
C HIS A 53 4.38 1.92 -12.90
N TYR A 54 5.36 2.43 -13.66
CA TYR A 54 5.16 3.54 -14.59
C TYR A 54 4.96 3.02 -16.02
N ASP A 55 3.85 3.41 -16.63
CA ASP A 55 3.47 3.07 -18.01
C ASP A 55 3.16 4.38 -18.76
N GLY A 56 4.23 5.06 -19.20
CA GLY A 56 4.16 6.41 -19.76
C GLY A 56 3.56 7.41 -18.77
N ASN A 57 2.37 7.95 -19.08
CA ASN A 57 1.64 8.87 -18.20
C ASN A 57 0.74 8.16 -17.17
N ARG A 58 0.64 6.83 -17.24
CA ARG A 58 -0.16 6.04 -16.32
C ARG A 58 0.71 5.50 -15.19
N VAL A 59 0.17 5.53 -13.98
CA VAL A 59 0.80 4.90 -12.81
C VAL A 59 -0.11 3.80 -12.30
N ASN A 60 0.43 2.59 -12.18
CA ASN A 60 -0.24 1.48 -11.52
C ASN A 60 0.38 1.32 -10.12
N VAL A 61 -0.45 1.16 -9.10
CA VAL A 61 0.00 1.08 -7.70
C VAL A 61 -0.61 -0.14 -7.00
N GLY A 62 0.19 -0.76 -6.13
CA GLY A 62 -0.28 -1.84 -5.26
C GLY A 62 -0.85 -3.02 -6.05
N ARG A 63 -2.08 -3.41 -5.72
CA ARG A 63 -2.78 -4.53 -6.38
C ARG A 63 -2.83 -4.38 -7.90
N GLN A 64 -2.90 -3.16 -8.44
CA GLN A 64 -2.93 -2.94 -9.89
C GLN A 64 -1.70 -3.46 -10.62
N VAL A 65 -0.54 -3.49 -9.95
CA VAL A 65 0.73 -4.02 -10.49
C VAL A 65 0.68 -5.55 -10.53
N ILE A 66 0.15 -6.16 -9.47
CA ILE A 66 0.01 -7.63 -9.36
C ILE A 66 -1.03 -8.13 -10.36
N ASP A 67 -2.23 -7.54 -10.38
CA ASP A 67 -3.35 -7.96 -11.25
C ASP A 67 -3.00 -7.86 -12.75
N ARG A 68 -1.94 -7.11 -13.11
CA ARG A 68 -1.46 -6.94 -14.49
C ARG A 68 -0.17 -7.70 -14.79
N ASP A 69 0.32 -8.50 -13.84
CA ASP A 69 1.58 -9.25 -13.96
C ASP A 69 2.81 -8.37 -14.24
N LEU A 70 2.86 -7.19 -13.61
CA LEU A 70 3.90 -6.18 -13.86
C LEU A 70 5.04 -6.23 -12.82
N CYS A 71 5.01 -7.16 -11.85
CA CYS A 71 5.99 -7.20 -10.75
C CYS A 71 7.44 -7.27 -11.22
N ALA A 72 7.71 -8.02 -12.30
CA ALA A 72 9.04 -8.18 -12.88
C ALA A 72 9.35 -7.19 -14.01
N ALA A 73 8.42 -6.30 -14.35
CA ALA A 73 8.62 -5.35 -15.44
C ALA A 73 9.73 -4.33 -15.09
N PRO A 74 10.58 -3.92 -16.06
CA PRO A 74 11.69 -3.00 -15.78
C PRO A 74 11.31 -1.66 -15.17
N ALA A 75 10.09 -1.16 -15.43
CA ALA A 75 9.58 0.10 -14.91
C ALA A 75 8.81 -0.05 -13.58
N THR A 76 8.91 -1.21 -12.92
CA THR A 76 8.31 -1.48 -11.61
C THR A 76 9.30 -1.26 -10.48
N PHE A 77 8.93 -0.40 -9.55
CA PHE A 77 9.67 -0.10 -8.35
C PHE A 77 9.08 -0.89 -7.17
N ASN A 78 9.98 -1.45 -6.36
CA ASN A 78 9.70 -2.14 -5.11
C ASN A 78 10.79 -1.76 -4.09
N LEU A 79 10.66 -2.21 -2.83
CA LEU A 79 11.64 -1.99 -1.77
C LEU A 79 12.02 -0.51 -1.55
N MET A 80 11.19 0.41 -2.02
CA MET A 80 11.52 1.83 -2.15
C MET A 80 11.91 2.46 -0.81
N LYS A 81 11.29 1.99 0.29
CA LYS A 81 11.58 2.47 1.65
C LYS A 81 13.06 2.35 2.03
N HIS A 82 13.80 1.37 1.50
CA HIS A 82 15.23 1.22 1.76
C HIS A 82 16.09 2.33 1.13
N PHE A 83 15.60 2.97 0.07
CA PHE A 83 16.33 3.97 -0.68
C PHE A 83 15.94 5.41 -0.32
N ILE A 84 14.86 5.61 0.43
CA ILE A 84 14.45 6.94 0.87
C ILE A 84 15.48 7.49 1.85
N GLY A 85 16.02 8.67 1.54
CA GLY A 85 17.02 9.35 2.38
C GLY A 85 18.42 8.71 2.35
N SER A 86 18.62 7.64 1.59
CA SER A 86 19.96 7.08 1.39
C SER A 86 20.69 7.84 0.28
N ARG A 87 22.00 7.99 0.43
CA ARG A 87 22.87 8.43 -0.68
C ARG A 87 23.32 7.19 -1.42
N MET A 88 22.90 7.05 -2.67
CA MET A 88 23.55 6.10 -3.58
C MET A 88 24.99 6.58 -3.75
N LYS A 89 25.95 5.78 -3.27
CA LYS A 89 27.38 6.03 -3.48
C LYS A 89 27.80 5.50 -4.84
#